data_AF-A0A9D9TPA9-F1
#
_entry.id   AF-A0A9D9TPA9-F1
#
_cell.length_a   1.000
_cell.length_b   1.000
_cell.length_c   1.000
_cell.angle_alpha   90.00
_cell.angle_beta   90.00
_cell.angle_gamma   90.00
#
_symmetry.space_group_name_H-M   'P 1'
#
loop_
_entity.id
_entity.type
_entity.pdbx_description
1 polymer ?
#
loop_
_entity_poly.entity_id
_entity_poly.type
_entity_poly.pdbx_seq_one_letter_code
_entity_poly.pdbx_strand_id
1 'polypeptide(L)' 'MENILEHPLLGKIESALNQIRPYLASDGGNVQVVAISEDNVLEIELLGA' A
#
# COMPACT_ATOMS: atom_id res chain seq x y z
N MET A 1 3.10 3.08 -17.84
CA MET A 1 2.71 2.88 -16.43
C MET A 1 1.45 2.05 -16.43
N GLU A 2 1.54 0.85 -15.90
CA GLU A 2 0.35 0.03 -15.64
C GLU A 2 -0.53 0.79 -14.64
N ASN A 3 -1.85 0.79 -14.88
CA ASN A 3 -2.77 1.43 -13.95
C ASN A 3 -2.74 0.63 -12.64
N ILE A 4 -2.30 1.26 -11.55
CA ILE A 4 -2.20 0.60 -10.24
C ILE A 4 -3.51 -0.06 -9.82
N LEU A 5 -4.65 0.52 -10.23
CA LEU A 5 -6.00 0.03 -9.93
C LEU A 5 -6.34 -1.30 -10.64
N GLU A 6 -5.60 -1.65 -11.69
CA GLU A 6 -5.82 -2.85 -12.50
C GLU A 6 -4.78 -3.96 -12.20
N HIS A 7 -3.79 -3.70 -11.34
CA HIS A 7 -2.77 -4.70 -11.03
C HIS A 7 -3.39 -5.90 -10.26
N PRO A 8 -3.17 -7.15 -10.69
CA PRO A 8 -3.86 -8.33 -10.15
C PRO A 8 -3.58 -8.58 -8.65
N LEU A 9 -2.48 -8.05 -8.13
CA LEU A 9 -2.14 -8.17 -6.70
C LEU A 9 -2.72 -7.05 -5.82
N LEU A 10 -3.25 -5.96 -6.39
CA LEU A 10 -3.67 -4.79 -5.63
C LEU A 10 -4.64 -5.14 -4.50
N GLY A 11 -5.68 -5.95 -4.80
CA GLY A 11 -6.66 -6.34 -3.79
C GLY A 11 -6.05 -7.12 -2.61
N LYS A 12 -5.04 -7.96 -2.87
CA LYS A 12 -4.33 -8.70 -1.82
C LYS A 12 -3.43 -7.77 -1.00
N ILE A 13 -2.74 -6.86 -1.67
CA ILE A 13 -1.89 -5.85 -1.04
C ILE A 13 -2.73 -4.96 -0.12
N GLU A 14 -3.82 -4.38 -0.61
CA GLU A 14 -4.72 -3.55 0.21
C GLU A 14 -5.29 -4.33 1.39
N SER A 15 -5.68 -5.59 1.20
CA SER A 15 -6.15 -6.43 2.31
C SER A 15 -5.08 -6.62 3.39
N ALA A 16 -3.82 -6.85 2.99
CA ALA A 16 -2.71 -6.96 3.93
C ALA A 16 -2.38 -5.62 4.61
N LEU A 17 -2.33 -4.52 3.85
CA LEU A 17 -2.10 -3.18 4.41
C LEU A 17 -3.19 -2.82 5.42
N ASN A 18 -4.46 -3.13 5.13
CA ASN A 18 -5.57 -2.89 6.05
C ASN A 18 -5.45 -3.62 7.40
N GLN A 19 -4.70 -4.72 7.47
CA GLN A 19 -4.44 -5.41 8.74
C GLN A 19 -3.41 -4.68 9.60
N ILE A 20 -2.48 -3.93 8.99
CA ILE A 20 -1.41 -3.21 9.70
C ILE A 20 -1.76 -1.74 9.99
N ARG A 21 -2.64 -1.13 9.18
CA ARG A 21 -3.09 0.27 9.35
C ARG A 21 -3.56 0.63 10.77
N PRO A 22 -4.29 -0.23 11.52
CA PRO A 22 -4.69 0.11 12.88
C PRO A 22 -3.53 0.38 13.83
N TYR A 23 -2.41 -0.35 13.66
CA TYR A 23 -1.21 -0.15 14.46
C TYR A 23 -0.48 1.14 14.05
N LEU A 24 -0.33 1.37 12.74
CA LEU A 24 0.25 2.62 12.23
C LEU A 24 -0.56 3.84 12.70
N ALA A 25 -1.89 3.77 12.64
CA ALA A 25 -2.77 4.84 13.08
C ALA A 25 -2.65 5.13 14.58
N SER A 26 -2.41 4.10 15.40
CA SER A 26 -2.16 4.26 16.84
C SER A 26 -0.86 5.03 17.11
N ASP A 27 0.12 4.90 16.22
CA ASP A 27 1.39 5.61 16.26
C ASP A 27 1.36 6.95 15.49
N GLY A 28 0.19 7.39 15.02
CA GLY A 28 0.01 8.66 14.28
C GLY A 28 0.37 8.61 12.80
N GLY A 29 0.57 7.41 12.25
CA GLY A 29 0.94 7.16 10.86
C GLY A 29 -0.11 6.38 10.04
N ASN A 30 0.17 6.20 8.76
CA ASN A 30 -0.58 5.41 7.80
C ASN A 30 0.30 5.15 6.56
N VAL A 31 -0.20 4.39 5.59
CA VAL A 31 0.51 4.05 4.35
C VAL A 31 -0.40 4.16 3.14
N GLN A 32 0.16 4.47 1.97
CA GLN A 32 -0.56 4.48 0.70
C GLN A 32 0.24 3.77 -0.38
N VAL A 33 -0.42 3.00 -1.24
CA VAL A 33 0.20 2.39 -2.41
C VAL A 33 0.45 3.47 -3.46
N VAL A 34 1.69 3.56 -3.93
CA VAL A 34 2.11 4.51 -4.99
C VAL A 34 2.23 3.80 -6.33
N ALA A 35 2.93 2.67 -6.35
CA ALA A 35 3.15 1.90 -7.56
C ALA A 35 3.42 0.43 -7.25
N ILE A 36 3.18 -0.43 -8.24
CA ILE A 36 3.65 -1.81 -8.26
C ILE A 36 4.42 -1.97 -9.56
N SER A 37 5.71 -2.31 -9.49
CA SER A 37 6.53 -2.52 -10.67
C SER A 37 6.27 -3.88 -11.32
N GLU A 38 6.69 -4.04 -12.57
CA GLU A 38 6.64 -5.32 -13.30
C GLU A 38 7.43 -6.45 -12.58
N ASP A 39 8.43 -6.06 -11.78
CA ASP A 39 9.23 -6.97 -10.95
C ASP A 39 8.56 -7.30 -9.59
N ASN A 40 7.28 -6.95 -9.42
CA ASN A 40 6.51 -7.09 -8.18
C ASN A 40 7.10 -6.32 -6.99
N VAL A 41 7.75 -5.18 -7.25
CA VAL A 41 8.19 -4.27 -6.17
C VAL A 41 7.05 -3.31 -5.86
N LEU A 42 6.59 -3.33 -4.61
CA LEU A 42 5.59 -2.40 -4.09
C LEU A 42 6.27 -1.13 -3.59
N GLU A 43 5.92 0.01 -4.18
CA GLU A 43 6.27 1.33 -3.69
C GLU A 43 5.12 1.89 -2.85
N ILE A 44 5.45 2.38 -1.65
CA ILE A 44 4.49 2.98 -0.73
C ILE A 44 4.95 4.35 -0.28
N GLU A 45 3.97 5.20 0.05
CA GLU A 45 4.17 6.45 0.76
C GLU A 45 3.76 6.26 2.21
N LEU A 46 4.62 6.68 3.14
CA LEU A 46 4.27 6.78 4.55
C LEU A 46 3.53 8.11 4.76
N LEU A 47 2.35 8.03 5.33
CA LEU A 47 1.52 9.19 5.66
C LEU A 47 1.54 9.38 7.18
N GLY A 48 1.58 10.62 7.67
CA GLY A 48 1.65 10.91 9.11
C GLY A 48 2.87 11.73 9.49
N ALA A 49 2.97 12.06 10.77
CA ALA A 49 3.93 13.03 11.32
C ALA A 49 5.29 12.42 11.65
#